data_AF-A0A380K6Z9-F1
#
_entry.id   AF-A0A380K6Z9-F1
#
_cell.length_a   1.000
_cell.length_b   1.000
_cell.length_c   1.000
_cell.angle_alpha   90.00
_cell.angle_beta   90.00
_cell.angle_gamma   90.00
#
_symmetry.space_group_name_H-M   'P 1'
#
loop_
_entity.id
_entity.type
_entity.pdbx_description
1 polymer ?
#
loop_
_entity_poly.entity_id
_entity_poly.type
_entity_poly.pdbx_seq_one_letter_code
_entity_poly.pdbx_strand_id
1 'polypeptide(L)'
;MAEKLINIALVEMKDGDKSVKSLNVLDKYLKRFEKNLLFPNPSNLKEYDELRIFETPNKLKISNLSEENPYHILTEFFEIDFQKEEHRLNNIDDIDYQGNGFKPNLVLYYFKEGQTETIYFSEINSKTVLVKNRVFILPKVFKRSGVEDRPELKLNEVTKGLELPQSNFIAKLTKRVNKTYSVEIYDVRKLDIACRLSSHIDFYAEKKLHKFNTPDDESFKITSARTDVQIKNVEETMAIVRDTPALSKALSQYSGHGNKAINRIKKERLRDAIDRLKNYVKKNEAQYTLEDIPVFHFNENRIVVEPCQIKIFVALLDNRIVEKILTEEIELPYFD
;
A
#
# COMPACT_ATOMS: atom_id res chain seq x y z
N MET A 1 -12.40 -32.62 -4.34
CA MET A 1 -12.84 -31.68 -5.39
C MET A 1 -11.74 -30.66 -5.53
N ALA A 2 -11.38 -30.19 -6.73
CA ALA A 2 -10.33 -29.18 -6.87
C ALA A 2 -10.88 -27.77 -6.60
N GLU A 3 -10.07 -26.91 -5.99
CA GLU A 3 -10.33 -25.47 -5.85
C GLU A 3 -10.56 -24.85 -7.25
N LYS A 4 -11.66 -24.10 -7.43
CA LYS A 4 -12.06 -23.50 -8.72
C LYS A 4 -12.22 -21.99 -8.57
N LEU A 5 -11.67 -21.20 -9.50
CA LEU A 5 -11.94 -19.76 -9.60
C LEU A 5 -13.39 -19.53 -10.02
N ILE A 6 -14.18 -18.86 -9.16
CA ILE A 6 -15.59 -18.59 -9.38
C ILE A 6 -15.89 -17.12 -9.71
N ASN A 7 -15.05 -16.18 -9.30
CA ASN A 7 -15.23 -14.77 -9.62
C ASN A 7 -13.93 -13.96 -9.48
N ILE A 8 -13.89 -12.81 -10.13
CA ILE A 8 -12.84 -11.78 -9.95
C ILE A 8 -13.55 -10.46 -9.69
N ALA A 9 -13.13 -9.72 -8.66
CA ALA A 9 -13.67 -8.40 -8.37
C ALA A 9 -12.57 -7.36 -8.22
N LEU A 10 -12.87 -6.15 -8.67
CA LEU A 10 -12.09 -4.96 -8.43
C LEU A 10 -12.65 -4.28 -7.18
N VAL A 11 -11.77 -3.78 -6.32
CA VAL A 11 -12.16 -3.10 -5.08
C VAL A 11 -11.45 -1.76 -5.03
N GLU A 12 -12.24 -0.73 -4.74
CA GLU A 12 -11.77 0.58 -4.33
C GLU A 12 -12.06 0.74 -2.84
N MET A 13 -10.99 0.80 -2.05
CA MET A 13 -11.06 1.18 -0.65
C MET A 13 -10.99 2.69 -0.54
N LYS A 14 -11.98 3.31 0.12
CA LYS A 14 -12.02 4.72 0.57
C LYS A 14 -12.04 4.76 2.10
N ASP A 15 -11.80 5.93 2.70
CA ASP A 15 -11.74 6.04 4.16
C ASP A 15 -13.10 5.67 4.76
N GLY A 16 -13.18 4.51 5.42
CA GLY A 16 -14.40 3.96 6.00
C GLY A 16 -15.41 3.35 5.02
N ASP A 17 -15.12 3.29 3.72
CA ASP A 17 -16.05 2.77 2.70
C ASP A 17 -15.34 1.88 1.68
N LYS A 18 -16.06 0.91 1.11
CA LYS A 18 -15.56 0.03 0.06
C LYS A 18 -16.54 -0.04 -1.09
N SER A 19 -16.04 0.20 -2.30
CA SER A 19 -16.78 -0.02 -3.53
C SER A 19 -16.24 -1.27 -4.23
N VAL A 20 -17.14 -2.17 -4.63
CA VAL A 20 -16.77 -3.43 -5.28
C VAL A 20 -17.43 -3.56 -6.64
N LYS A 21 -16.64 -3.94 -7.65
CA LYS A 21 -17.11 -4.21 -9.01
C LYS A 21 -16.56 -5.55 -9.50
N SER A 22 -17.42 -6.56 -9.53
CA SER A 22 -17.17 -7.88 -10.09
C SER A 22 -17.07 -7.83 -11.62
N LEU A 23 -16.14 -8.62 -12.16
CA LEU A 23 -15.97 -8.78 -13.59
C LEU A 23 -17.00 -9.78 -14.12
N ASN A 24 -17.80 -9.37 -15.10
CA ASN A 24 -18.74 -10.27 -15.77
C ASN A 24 -18.00 -11.18 -16.76
N VAL A 25 -17.45 -12.30 -16.27
CA VAL A 25 -16.60 -13.21 -17.06
C VAL A 25 -17.20 -14.61 -17.08
N LEU A 26 -17.33 -15.20 -18.27
CA LEU A 26 -17.80 -16.58 -18.41
C LEU A 26 -16.82 -17.58 -17.78
N ASP A 27 -17.35 -18.64 -17.17
CA ASP A 27 -16.62 -19.75 -16.55
C ASP A 27 -15.42 -20.28 -17.37
N LYS A 28 -15.57 -20.39 -18.69
CA LYS A 28 -14.50 -20.89 -19.57
C LYS A 28 -13.26 -19.98 -19.57
N TYR A 29 -13.44 -18.68 -19.41
CA TYR A 29 -12.35 -17.70 -19.34
C TYR A 29 -11.73 -17.65 -17.95
N LEU A 30 -12.55 -17.77 -16.89
CA LEU A 30 -12.05 -17.91 -15.52
C LEU A 30 -11.12 -19.13 -15.40
N LYS A 31 -11.55 -20.30 -15.89
CA LYS A 31 -10.71 -21.52 -15.92
C LYS A 31 -9.41 -21.35 -16.71
N ARG A 32 -9.40 -20.52 -17.76
CA ARG A 32 -8.18 -20.24 -18.55
C ARG A 32 -7.26 -19.29 -17.79
N PHE A 33 -7.82 -18.28 -17.15
CA PHE A 33 -7.08 -17.30 -16.37
C PHE A 33 -6.45 -17.93 -15.12
N GLU A 34 -7.21 -18.78 -14.43
CA GLU A 34 -6.77 -19.55 -13.26
C GLU A 34 -5.45 -20.30 -13.49
N LYS A 35 -5.26 -20.88 -14.69
CA LYS A 35 -4.03 -21.61 -15.06
C LYS A 35 -2.77 -20.73 -15.10
N ASN A 36 -2.93 -19.41 -15.20
CA ASN A 36 -1.81 -18.47 -15.24
C ASN A 36 -1.50 -17.89 -13.85
N LEU A 37 -2.31 -18.19 -12.83
CA LEU A 37 -2.09 -17.67 -11.48
C LEU A 37 -0.91 -18.38 -10.81
N LEU A 38 -0.03 -17.57 -10.22
CA LEU A 38 1.14 -18.02 -9.48
C LEU A 38 0.92 -17.76 -7.99
N PHE A 39 0.41 -18.77 -7.30
CA PHE A 39 0.11 -18.69 -5.87
C PHE A 39 1.39 -18.69 -5.02
N PRO A 40 1.41 -17.91 -3.92
CA PRO A 40 2.53 -17.91 -2.99
C PRO A 40 2.60 -19.25 -2.25
N ASN A 41 3.81 -19.65 -1.87
CA ASN A 41 4.02 -20.81 -1.02
C ASN A 41 3.78 -20.42 0.45
N PRO A 42 2.80 -21.03 1.15
CA PRO A 42 2.49 -20.71 2.54
C PRO A 42 3.48 -21.28 3.55
N SER A 43 4.43 -22.14 3.14
CA SER A 43 5.29 -22.92 4.06
C SER A 43 6.13 -22.09 5.04
N ASN A 44 6.37 -20.81 4.73
CA ASN A 44 7.23 -19.94 5.53
C ASN A 44 6.43 -18.90 6.34
N LEU A 45 5.11 -19.02 6.42
CA LEU A 45 4.29 -18.16 7.26
C LEU A 45 4.34 -18.64 8.71
N LYS A 46 4.75 -17.74 9.60
CA LYS A 46 4.70 -17.98 11.04
C LYS A 46 3.27 -17.76 11.53
N GLU A 47 2.79 -18.68 12.37
CA GLU A 47 1.47 -18.61 12.99
C GLU A 47 1.48 -17.56 14.11
N TYR A 48 0.41 -16.78 14.19
CA TYR A 48 0.14 -15.82 15.25
C TYR A 48 -1.31 -15.99 15.71
N ASP A 49 -1.49 -16.27 17.00
CA ASP A 49 -2.82 -16.35 17.61
C ASP A 49 -3.36 -14.95 17.91
N GLU A 50 -2.48 -14.04 18.31
CA GLU A 50 -2.76 -12.63 18.56
C GLU A 50 -1.62 -11.79 17.99
N LEU A 51 -1.94 -10.65 17.38
CA LEU A 51 -0.94 -9.65 17.04
C LEU A 51 -0.46 -8.99 18.33
N ARG A 52 0.55 -9.58 18.98
CA ARG A 52 1.22 -8.88 20.08
C ARG A 52 1.85 -7.61 19.53
N ILE A 53 1.57 -6.53 20.25
CA ILE A 53 1.83 -5.10 19.95
C ILE A 53 3.30 -4.79 19.57
N PHE A 54 4.26 -5.70 19.70
CA PHE A 54 5.68 -5.41 19.46
C PHE A 54 6.32 -6.09 18.24
N GLU A 55 5.78 -7.20 17.74
CA GLU A 55 6.43 -8.01 16.69
C GLU A 55 5.65 -8.03 15.36
N THR A 56 5.23 -6.90 14.79
CA THR A 56 4.47 -6.97 13.53
C THR A 56 5.34 -7.55 12.41
N PRO A 57 5.13 -8.81 12.01
CA PRO A 57 6.02 -9.48 11.08
C PRO A 57 5.66 -9.03 9.67
N ASN A 58 6.60 -9.09 8.74
CA ASN A 58 6.28 -8.77 7.33
C ASN A 58 5.29 -9.77 6.72
N LYS A 59 5.23 -10.99 7.25
CA LYS A 59 4.38 -12.09 6.79
C LYS A 59 3.88 -12.89 7.99
N LEU A 60 2.64 -13.34 7.96
CA LEU A 60 2.04 -14.12 9.05
C LEU A 60 0.87 -14.97 8.59
N LYS A 61 0.42 -15.88 9.46
CA LYS A 61 -0.83 -16.60 9.33
C LYS A 61 -1.59 -16.56 10.67
N ILE A 62 -2.91 -16.43 10.59
CA ILE A 62 -3.84 -16.57 11.71
C ILE A 62 -4.87 -17.63 11.29
N SER A 63 -4.83 -18.79 11.93
CA SER A 63 -5.69 -19.94 11.59
C SER A 63 -7.10 -19.82 12.17
N ASN A 64 -7.28 -19.01 13.21
CA ASN A 64 -8.58 -18.74 13.82
C ASN A 64 -8.79 -17.22 14.00
N LEU A 65 -9.32 -16.59 12.95
CA LEU A 65 -9.52 -15.14 12.90
C LEU A 65 -10.82 -14.76 13.63
N SER A 66 -10.70 -14.40 14.91
CA SER A 66 -11.81 -13.94 15.76
C SER A 66 -12.16 -12.46 15.50
N GLU A 67 -13.34 -12.03 15.97
CA GLU A 67 -13.80 -10.62 15.90
C GLU A 67 -12.87 -9.64 16.63
N GLU A 68 -12.12 -10.12 17.62
CA GLU A 68 -11.13 -9.31 18.36
C GLU A 68 -9.87 -9.01 17.53
N ASN A 69 -9.62 -9.77 16.47
CA ASN A 69 -8.47 -9.55 15.60
C ASN A 69 -8.78 -8.42 14.59
N PRO A 70 -7.91 -7.41 14.45
CA PRO A 70 -8.16 -6.31 13.51
C PRO A 70 -8.34 -6.74 12.04
N TYR A 71 -7.74 -7.85 11.60
CA TYR A 71 -7.94 -8.37 10.25
C TYR A 71 -9.32 -9.00 10.03
N HIS A 72 -10.13 -9.14 11.08
CA HIS A 72 -11.48 -9.68 10.98
C HIS A 72 -12.39 -8.88 10.05
N ILE A 73 -12.15 -7.56 9.92
CA ILE A 73 -12.87 -6.70 8.97
C ILE A 73 -12.79 -7.21 7.53
N LEU A 74 -11.75 -7.98 7.17
CA LEU A 74 -11.63 -8.57 5.84
C LEU A 74 -12.67 -9.67 5.56
N THR A 75 -13.28 -10.26 6.60
CA THR A 75 -14.31 -11.29 6.44
C THR A 75 -15.56 -10.76 5.74
N GLU A 76 -15.80 -9.46 5.80
CA GLU A 76 -16.89 -8.81 5.09
C GLU A 76 -16.79 -8.94 3.55
N PHE A 77 -15.61 -9.29 3.00
CA PHE A 77 -15.46 -9.56 1.57
C PHE A 77 -16.16 -10.84 1.10
N PHE A 78 -16.54 -11.74 2.03
CA PHE A 78 -17.37 -12.91 1.71
C PHE A 78 -18.85 -12.59 1.57
N GLU A 79 -19.30 -11.46 2.11
CA GLU A 79 -20.72 -11.09 2.14
C GLU A 79 -21.14 -10.27 0.90
N ILE A 80 -20.24 -10.14 -0.08
CA ILE A 80 -20.51 -9.43 -1.34
C ILE A 80 -21.39 -10.28 -2.24
N ASP A 81 -22.59 -9.77 -2.51
CA ASP A 81 -23.49 -10.36 -3.51
C ASP A 81 -23.12 -9.88 -4.93
N PHE A 82 -22.47 -10.75 -5.70
CA PHE A 82 -22.07 -10.48 -7.08
C PHE A 82 -23.23 -10.47 -8.08
N GLN A 83 -24.43 -10.87 -7.66
CA GLN A 83 -25.61 -10.85 -8.54
C GLN A 83 -26.24 -9.46 -8.60
N LYS A 84 -25.99 -8.60 -7.62
CA LYS A 84 -26.46 -7.22 -7.64
C LYS A 84 -25.81 -6.43 -8.76
N GLU A 85 -26.63 -5.72 -9.52
CA GLU A 85 -26.18 -4.91 -10.67
C GLU A 85 -25.19 -3.81 -10.24
N GLU A 86 -25.39 -3.22 -9.06
CA GLU A 86 -24.47 -2.24 -8.47
C GLU A 86 -23.05 -2.77 -8.26
N HIS A 87 -22.88 -4.08 -8.08
CA HIS A 87 -21.59 -4.76 -7.93
C HIS A 87 -21.05 -5.31 -9.24
N ARG A 88 -21.66 -5.03 -10.39
CA ARG A 88 -21.13 -5.46 -11.69
C ARG A 88 -20.34 -4.33 -12.34
N LEU A 89 -19.18 -4.67 -12.88
CA LEU A 89 -18.46 -3.79 -13.79
C LEU A 89 -19.11 -3.89 -15.16
N ASN A 90 -19.83 -2.85 -15.58
CA ASN A 90 -20.56 -2.85 -16.84
C ASN A 90 -19.63 -2.56 -18.02
N ASN A 91 -18.69 -1.63 -17.83
CA ASN A 91 -17.66 -1.29 -18.82
C ASN A 91 -16.32 -1.01 -18.11
N ILE A 92 -15.20 -1.30 -18.78
CA ILE A 92 -13.85 -0.85 -18.37
C ILE A 92 -13.81 0.68 -18.29
N ASP A 93 -14.59 1.39 -19.11
CA ASP A 93 -14.71 2.85 -19.05
C ASP A 93 -15.35 3.36 -17.74
N ASP A 94 -16.02 2.52 -16.96
CA ASP A 94 -16.53 2.88 -15.63
C ASP A 94 -15.40 3.08 -14.61
N ILE A 95 -14.18 2.62 -14.94
CA ILE A 95 -12.99 2.87 -14.16
C ILE A 95 -12.46 4.25 -14.54
N ASP A 96 -12.68 5.23 -13.66
CA ASP A 96 -12.30 6.61 -13.92
C ASP A 96 -10.91 6.90 -13.37
N TYR A 97 -9.93 6.92 -14.28
CA TYR A 97 -8.52 7.14 -13.94
C TYR A 97 -8.13 8.63 -13.86
N GLN A 98 -8.97 9.56 -14.31
CA GLN A 98 -8.65 11.00 -14.39
C GLN A 98 -9.59 11.91 -13.59
N GLY A 99 -10.74 11.42 -13.12
CA GLY A 99 -11.77 12.17 -12.39
C GLY A 99 -12.11 11.59 -11.01
N ASN A 100 -13.40 11.59 -10.64
CA ASN A 100 -13.93 11.18 -9.33
C ASN A 100 -14.65 9.82 -9.32
N GLY A 101 -14.59 9.04 -10.40
CA GLY A 101 -15.23 7.71 -10.49
C GLY A 101 -14.44 6.59 -9.80
N PHE A 102 -14.80 5.33 -10.14
CA PHE A 102 -14.29 4.14 -9.48
C PHE A 102 -12.79 3.93 -9.75
N LYS A 103 -11.96 3.91 -8.70
CA LYS A 103 -10.50 3.75 -8.78
C LYS A 103 -10.03 2.55 -7.96
N PRO A 104 -10.04 1.34 -8.55
CA PRO A 104 -9.66 0.16 -7.81
C PRO A 104 -8.18 0.19 -7.41
N ASN A 105 -7.93 -0.18 -6.17
CA ASN A 105 -6.60 -0.38 -5.62
C ASN A 105 -6.33 -1.84 -5.24
N LEU A 106 -7.37 -2.69 -5.27
CA LEU A 106 -7.30 -4.12 -5.00
C LEU A 106 -8.02 -4.94 -6.09
N VAL A 107 -7.51 -6.15 -6.31
CA VAL A 107 -8.19 -7.22 -7.05
C VAL A 107 -8.38 -8.40 -6.12
N LEU A 108 -9.59 -8.92 -6.08
CA LEU A 108 -9.99 -10.09 -5.32
C LEU A 108 -10.30 -11.25 -6.25
N TYR A 109 -9.69 -12.40 -5.99
CA TYR A 109 -9.94 -13.64 -6.72
C TYR A 109 -10.67 -14.62 -5.81
N TYR A 110 -11.90 -14.94 -6.15
CA TYR A 110 -12.79 -15.78 -5.35
C TYR A 110 -12.72 -17.22 -5.83
N PHE A 111 -12.38 -18.12 -4.93
CA PHE A 111 -12.27 -19.55 -5.17
C PHE A 111 -13.23 -20.33 -4.29
N LYS A 112 -13.62 -21.51 -4.78
CA LYS A 112 -14.45 -22.46 -4.05
C LYS A 112 -13.94 -23.88 -4.19
N GLU A 113 -13.81 -24.57 -3.07
CA GLU A 113 -13.46 -26.00 -2.99
C GLU A 113 -14.43 -26.71 -2.03
N GLY A 114 -15.44 -27.37 -2.59
CA GLY A 114 -16.52 -27.94 -1.77
C GLY A 114 -17.27 -26.86 -0.99
N GLN A 115 -17.12 -26.88 0.34
CA GLN A 115 -17.73 -25.90 1.26
C GLN A 115 -16.73 -24.86 1.77
N THR A 116 -15.47 -24.89 1.29
CA THR A 116 -14.46 -23.88 1.61
C THR A 116 -14.48 -22.79 0.54
N GLU A 117 -14.47 -21.54 0.98
CA GLU A 117 -14.38 -20.36 0.13
C GLU A 117 -13.09 -19.61 0.43
N THR A 118 -12.36 -19.23 -0.61
CA THR A 118 -11.06 -18.56 -0.49
C THR A 118 -11.09 -17.26 -1.29
N ILE A 119 -10.49 -16.19 -0.75
CA ILE A 119 -10.28 -14.93 -1.45
C ILE A 119 -8.78 -14.64 -1.47
N TYR A 120 -8.20 -14.52 -2.64
CA TYR A 120 -6.83 -14.02 -2.81
C TYR A 120 -6.85 -12.53 -3.13
N PHE A 121 -5.98 -11.77 -2.46
CA PHE A 121 -5.86 -10.32 -2.58
C PHE A 121 -4.60 -9.97 -3.35
N SER A 122 -4.69 -9.04 -4.29
CA SER A 122 -3.53 -8.44 -4.95
C SER A 122 -3.73 -6.93 -5.12
N GLU A 123 -2.65 -6.16 -4.96
CA GLU A 123 -2.67 -4.73 -5.27
C GLU A 123 -2.80 -4.52 -6.78
N ILE A 124 -3.59 -3.54 -7.17
CA ILE A 124 -3.62 -3.05 -8.55
C ILE A 124 -3.33 -1.56 -8.57
N ASN A 125 -2.36 -1.16 -9.37
CA ASN A 125 -2.09 0.25 -9.62
C ASN A 125 -2.87 0.66 -10.85
N SER A 126 -3.95 1.40 -10.67
CA SER A 126 -4.84 1.89 -11.73
C SER A 126 -4.09 2.53 -12.92
N LYS A 127 -2.90 3.13 -12.71
CA LYS A 127 -2.07 3.72 -13.79
C LYS A 127 -1.37 2.70 -14.69
N THR A 128 -1.08 1.48 -14.22
CA THR A 128 -0.40 0.44 -15.01
C THR A 128 -1.36 -0.47 -15.77
N VAL A 129 -2.67 -0.30 -15.56
CA VAL A 129 -3.68 -1.26 -16.02
C VAL A 129 -4.11 -1.03 -17.48
N LEU A 130 -3.90 0.17 -18.02
CA LEU A 130 -4.15 0.45 -19.43
C LEU A 130 -3.02 -0.13 -20.28
N VAL A 131 -3.28 -1.28 -20.89
CA VAL A 131 -2.55 -1.68 -22.08
C VAL A 131 -2.98 -0.77 -23.23
N LYS A 132 -2.42 0.44 -23.31
CA LYS A 132 -2.25 1.09 -24.62
C LYS A 132 -1.10 0.33 -25.29
N ASN A 133 -1.48 -0.63 -26.15
CA ASN A 133 -0.64 -1.43 -27.07
C ASN A 133 -0.19 -2.83 -26.62
N ARG A 134 -0.74 -3.80 -27.39
CA ARG A 134 -0.19 -5.09 -27.83
C ARG A 134 -0.08 -6.24 -26.82
N VAL A 135 -1.18 -6.98 -26.64
CA VAL A 135 -1.11 -8.39 -26.24
C VAL A 135 -1.07 -9.27 -27.49
N PHE A 136 0.08 -9.91 -27.73
CA PHE A 136 0.25 -10.95 -28.74
C PHE A 136 -0.44 -12.24 -28.27
N ILE A 137 -1.70 -12.44 -28.67
CA ILE A 137 -2.34 -13.76 -28.51
C ILE A 137 -1.89 -14.63 -29.68
N LEU A 138 -0.99 -15.59 -29.41
CA LEU A 138 -0.66 -16.67 -30.34
C LEU A 138 -1.70 -17.80 -30.20
N PRO A 139 -2.65 -17.98 -31.13
CA PRO A 139 -3.16 -19.31 -31.41
C PRO A 139 -2.12 -19.99 -32.30
N LYS A 140 -1.31 -20.90 -31.74
CA LYS A 140 -0.59 -21.89 -32.56
C LYS A 140 -1.66 -22.78 -33.23
N VAL A 141 -2.15 -22.36 -34.39
CA VAL A 141 -2.90 -23.25 -35.26
C VAL A 141 -1.86 -24.02 -36.06
N PHE A 142 -1.48 -25.22 -35.60
CA PHE A 142 -0.81 -26.18 -36.46
C PHE A 142 -1.82 -26.64 -37.52
N LYS A 143 -1.89 -25.93 -38.65
CA LYS A 143 -2.55 -26.47 -39.84
C LYS A 143 -1.65 -27.52 -40.47
N ARG A 144 -2.27 -28.60 -40.93
CA ARG A 144 -1.63 -29.74 -41.59
C ARG A 144 -0.79 -29.28 -42.79
N SER A 145 0.34 -29.94 -42.95
CA SER A 145 1.32 -29.86 -44.03
C SER A 145 0.72 -29.63 -45.42
N GLY A 146 1.26 -28.67 -46.17
CA GLY A 146 1.12 -28.65 -47.64
C GLY A 146 0.92 -27.30 -48.34
N VAL A 147 1.00 -26.15 -47.66
CA VAL A 147 0.89 -24.83 -48.33
C VAL A 147 1.96 -23.89 -47.78
N GLU A 148 2.87 -23.44 -48.65
CA GLU A 148 3.74 -22.30 -48.41
C GLU A 148 2.88 -21.04 -48.30
N ASP A 149 2.46 -20.69 -47.10
CA ASP A 149 1.98 -19.35 -46.80
C ASP A 149 2.49 -18.92 -45.42
N ARG A 150 3.10 -17.73 -45.41
CA ARG A 150 3.73 -17.12 -44.23
C ARG A 150 2.73 -17.10 -43.07
N PRO A 151 3.18 -17.28 -41.81
CA PRO A 151 2.29 -17.18 -40.67
C PRO A 151 1.67 -15.77 -40.62
N GLU A 152 0.42 -15.63 -41.05
CA GLU A 152 -0.36 -14.42 -40.83
C GLU A 152 -0.68 -14.33 -39.34
N LEU A 153 0.08 -13.49 -38.64
CA LEU A 153 -0.27 -12.99 -37.33
C LEU A 153 -1.57 -12.21 -37.46
N LYS A 154 -2.71 -12.81 -37.05
CA LYS A 154 -3.94 -12.04 -36.83
C LYS A 154 -3.72 -11.13 -35.63
N LEU A 155 -3.40 -9.86 -35.90
CA LEU A 155 -3.39 -8.79 -34.93
C LEU A 155 -4.83 -8.45 -34.57
N ASN A 156 -5.28 -8.85 -33.38
CA ASN A 156 -6.46 -8.25 -32.77
C ASN A 156 -5.94 -7.10 -31.88
N GLU A 157 -6.09 -5.87 -32.34
CA GLU A 157 -5.83 -4.69 -31.51
C GLU A 157 -6.87 -4.63 -30.39
N VAL A 158 -6.43 -4.72 -29.13
CA VAL A 158 -7.24 -4.37 -27.97
C VAL A 158 -6.94 -2.91 -27.64
N THR A 159 -7.87 -2.03 -27.99
CA THR A 159 -7.74 -0.57 -27.86
C THR A 159 -7.80 -0.10 -26.40
N LYS A 160 -8.45 -0.86 -25.52
CA LYS A 160 -8.50 -0.68 -24.06
C LYS A 160 -8.59 -2.06 -23.41
N GLY A 161 -7.67 -2.38 -22.52
CA GLY A 161 -7.65 -3.66 -21.80
C GLY A 161 -7.25 -3.43 -20.35
N LEU A 162 -7.71 -4.32 -19.47
CA LEU A 162 -7.37 -4.33 -18.05
C LEU A 162 -6.42 -5.49 -17.78
N GLU A 163 -5.15 -5.21 -17.47
CA GLU A 163 -4.21 -6.24 -17.04
C GLU A 163 -4.39 -6.55 -15.55
N LEU A 164 -4.70 -7.81 -15.24
CA LEU A 164 -4.94 -8.28 -13.88
C LEU A 164 -3.68 -8.93 -13.29
N PRO A 165 -3.30 -8.65 -12.03
CA PRO A 165 -2.14 -9.27 -11.39
C PRO A 165 -2.27 -10.80 -11.29
N GLN A 166 -1.39 -11.54 -11.96
CA GLN A 166 -1.40 -13.01 -11.93
C GLN A 166 -0.50 -13.61 -10.84
N SER A 167 0.22 -12.77 -10.10
CA SER A 167 1.19 -13.17 -9.07
C SER A 167 1.29 -12.10 -7.99
N ASN A 168 2.19 -12.29 -7.02
CA ASN A 168 2.46 -11.35 -5.93
C ASN A 168 1.24 -11.03 -5.06
N PHE A 169 0.43 -12.04 -4.79
CA PHE A 169 -0.67 -11.95 -3.84
C PHE A 169 -0.18 -11.47 -2.47
N ILE A 170 -0.91 -10.53 -1.88
CA ILE A 170 -0.56 -9.89 -0.60
C ILE A 170 -1.25 -10.58 0.58
N ALA A 171 -2.40 -11.22 0.35
CA ALA A 171 -3.10 -12.01 1.36
C ALA A 171 -3.99 -13.09 0.73
N LYS A 172 -4.34 -14.07 1.55
CA LYS A 172 -5.35 -15.09 1.30
C LYS A 172 -6.26 -15.15 2.52
N LEU A 173 -7.56 -14.99 2.32
CA LEU A 173 -8.58 -15.17 3.35
C LEU A 173 -9.36 -16.44 3.04
N THR A 174 -9.64 -17.26 4.05
CA THR A 174 -10.35 -18.53 3.89
C THR A 174 -11.52 -18.60 4.86
N LYS A 175 -12.70 -18.99 4.36
CA LYS A 175 -13.92 -19.29 5.12
C LYS A 175 -14.21 -20.78 5.01
N ARG A 176 -14.25 -21.47 6.15
CA ARG A 176 -14.64 -22.89 6.23
C ARG A 176 -16.10 -23.04 6.64
N VAL A 177 -16.59 -24.28 6.60
CA VAL A 177 -17.99 -24.70 6.82
C VAL A 177 -18.66 -24.03 8.03
N ASN A 178 -17.94 -23.90 9.15
CA ASN A 178 -18.48 -23.38 10.41
C ASN A 178 -18.35 -21.85 10.53
N LYS A 179 -18.21 -21.13 9.42
CA LYS A 179 -17.81 -19.71 9.39
C LYS A 179 -16.52 -19.44 10.19
N THR A 180 -15.65 -20.45 10.28
CA THR A 180 -14.32 -20.25 10.82
C THR A 180 -13.45 -19.63 9.75
N TYR A 181 -12.86 -18.49 10.09
CA TYR A 181 -12.05 -17.69 9.18
C TYR A 181 -10.57 -17.89 9.50
N SER A 182 -9.74 -17.91 8.47
CA SER A 182 -8.28 -17.83 8.61
C SER A 182 -7.71 -16.88 7.59
N VAL A 183 -6.64 -16.17 7.95
CA VAL A 183 -5.93 -15.27 7.04
C VAL A 183 -4.46 -15.65 6.96
N GLU A 184 -3.94 -15.68 5.74
CA GLU A 184 -2.52 -15.78 5.41
C GLU A 184 -2.10 -14.46 4.77
N ILE A 185 -1.13 -13.77 5.37
CA ILE A 185 -0.68 -12.45 4.91
C ILE A 185 0.76 -12.58 4.43
N TYR A 186 0.97 -12.34 3.14
CA TYR A 186 2.25 -12.47 2.47
C TYR A 186 3.02 -11.13 2.41
N ASP A 187 2.32 -10.01 2.61
CA ASP A 187 2.89 -8.68 2.81
C ASP A 187 1.92 -7.83 3.67
N VAL A 188 2.21 -7.78 4.98
CA VAL A 188 1.38 -7.07 5.98
C VAL A 188 1.23 -5.60 5.64
N ARG A 189 2.33 -4.93 5.31
CA ARG A 189 2.33 -3.51 5.01
C ARG A 189 1.47 -3.19 3.79
N LYS A 190 1.60 -3.97 2.71
CA LYS A 190 0.77 -3.76 1.52
C LYS A 190 -0.70 -3.99 1.80
N LEU A 191 -1.03 -5.04 2.55
CA LEU A 191 -2.42 -5.33 2.92
C LEU A 191 -3.02 -4.19 3.74
N ASP A 192 -2.34 -3.74 4.80
CA ASP A 192 -2.84 -2.66 5.67
C ASP A 192 -3.07 -1.36 4.90
N ILE A 193 -2.15 -1.01 3.99
CA ILE A 193 -2.27 0.18 3.14
C ILE A 193 -3.42 0.00 2.14
N ALA A 194 -3.52 -1.14 1.48
CA ALA A 194 -4.51 -1.38 0.44
C ALA A 194 -5.92 -1.47 1.02
N CYS A 195 -6.08 -2.07 2.20
CA CYS A 195 -7.34 -2.16 2.93
C CYS A 195 -7.64 -0.94 3.81
N ARG A 196 -6.76 0.07 3.83
CA ARG A 196 -6.87 1.29 4.66
C ARG A 196 -7.17 0.99 6.14
N LEU A 197 -6.45 0.04 6.73
CA LEU A 197 -6.58 -0.29 8.15
C LEU A 197 -5.92 0.80 8.99
N SER A 198 -6.63 1.92 9.21
CA SER A 198 -6.09 3.14 9.85
C SER A 198 -5.50 2.89 11.22
N SER A 199 -6.15 2.05 12.04
CA SER A 199 -5.63 1.64 13.35
C SER A 199 -4.26 0.97 13.26
N HIS A 200 -4.00 0.16 12.21
CA HIS A 200 -2.69 -0.42 11.96
C HIS A 200 -1.69 0.61 11.48
N ILE A 201 -2.11 1.52 10.60
CA ILE A 201 -1.25 2.58 10.06
C ILE A 201 -0.80 3.51 11.21
N ASP A 202 -1.71 3.95 12.08
CA ASP A 202 -1.42 4.78 13.24
C ASP A 202 -0.51 4.08 14.22
N PHE A 203 -0.77 2.80 14.48
CA PHE A 203 0.08 1.97 15.31
C PHE A 203 1.50 1.82 14.75
N TYR A 204 1.64 1.65 13.43
CA TYR A 204 2.96 1.65 12.80
C TYR A 204 3.63 3.00 12.91
N ALA A 205 2.90 4.09 12.72
CA ALA A 205 3.44 5.44 12.86
C ALA A 205 4.00 5.66 14.28
N GLU A 206 3.24 5.27 15.31
CA GLU A 206 3.67 5.33 16.72
C GLU A 206 4.95 4.53 16.97
N LYS A 207 5.04 3.29 16.46
CA LYS A 207 6.28 2.50 16.54
C LYS A 207 7.47 3.20 15.90
N LYS A 208 7.28 3.93 14.81
CA LYS A 208 8.37 4.65 14.13
C LYS A 208 8.85 5.82 14.98
N LEU A 209 7.95 6.53 15.67
CA LEU A 209 8.32 7.56 16.65
C LEU A 209 9.15 6.97 17.79
N HIS A 210 8.69 5.87 18.39
CA HIS A 210 9.45 5.18 19.44
C HIS A 210 10.81 4.69 18.96
N LYS A 211 10.91 4.26 17.69
CA LYS A 211 12.18 3.82 17.09
C LYS A 211 13.18 4.97 16.88
N PHE A 212 12.74 6.22 16.71
CA PHE A 212 13.66 7.36 16.77
C PHE A 212 14.23 7.55 18.19
N ASN A 213 13.44 7.28 19.22
CA ASN A 213 13.83 7.44 20.62
C ASN A 213 14.54 6.23 21.26
N THR A 214 14.70 5.13 20.51
CA THR A 214 15.40 3.94 21.03
C THR A 214 16.89 4.27 21.25
N PRO A 215 17.56 3.70 22.25
CA PRO A 215 18.99 3.89 22.43
C PRO A 215 19.81 3.31 21.25
N ASP A 216 20.98 3.91 21.02
CA ASP A 216 22.09 3.37 20.20
C ASP A 216 21.72 2.94 18.76
N ASP A 217 22.22 1.77 18.34
CA ASP A 217 22.25 1.29 16.95
C ASP A 217 20.91 0.78 16.43
N GLU A 218 19.94 0.53 17.32
CA GLU A 218 18.60 0.11 16.93
C GLU A 218 17.72 1.28 16.49
N SER A 219 18.12 2.50 16.83
CA SER A 219 17.38 3.71 16.51
C SER A 219 17.44 4.10 15.04
N PHE A 220 16.42 4.83 14.59
CA PHE A 220 16.54 5.51 13.32
C PHE A 220 17.44 6.73 13.44
N LYS A 221 18.63 6.62 12.85
CA LYS A 221 19.47 7.77 12.56
C LYS A 221 19.03 8.42 11.25
N ILE A 222 19.33 9.69 11.07
CA ILE A 222 19.09 10.43 9.81
C ILE A 222 20.41 11.00 9.29
N THR A 223 20.41 11.45 8.02
CA THR A 223 21.61 11.92 7.30
C THR A 223 22.70 10.86 7.14
N SER A 224 23.68 11.15 6.27
CA SER A 224 24.85 10.30 6.08
C SER A 224 25.78 10.29 7.30
N ALA A 225 25.65 11.27 8.19
CA ALA A 225 26.43 11.40 9.42
C ALA A 225 25.78 10.67 10.62
N ARG A 226 24.73 9.88 10.39
CA ARG A 226 23.98 9.15 11.44
C ARG A 226 23.57 10.07 12.60
N THR A 227 23.00 11.22 12.27
CA THR A 227 22.45 12.19 13.23
C THR A 227 21.29 11.58 14.02
N ASP A 228 21.29 11.82 15.32
CA ASP A 228 20.27 11.35 16.25
C ASP A 228 18.99 12.15 16.13
N VAL A 229 17.85 11.53 16.46
CA VAL A 229 16.56 12.20 16.54
C VAL A 229 15.95 11.90 17.90
N GLN A 230 15.42 12.92 18.56
CA GLN A 230 14.62 12.79 19.76
C GLN A 230 13.24 13.38 19.51
N ILE A 231 12.23 12.51 19.53
CA ILE A 231 10.81 12.90 19.51
C ILE A 231 10.36 13.15 20.96
N LYS A 232 9.93 14.37 21.25
CA LYS A 232 9.36 14.75 22.55
C LYS A 232 7.88 14.38 22.59
N ASN A 233 7.42 13.91 23.76
CA ASN A 233 6.04 13.53 24.04
C ASN A 233 5.35 12.75 22.89
N VAL A 234 5.67 11.46 22.77
CA VAL A 234 5.15 10.61 21.67
C VAL A 234 3.63 10.54 21.68
N GLU A 235 2.98 10.55 22.85
CA GLU A 235 1.53 10.51 22.98
C GLU A 235 0.87 11.75 22.35
N GLU A 236 1.33 12.94 22.71
CA GLU A 236 0.85 14.21 22.13
C GLU A 236 1.18 14.31 20.64
N THR A 237 2.37 13.86 20.25
CA THR A 237 2.75 13.78 18.82
C THR A 237 1.79 12.88 18.05
N MET A 238 1.37 11.75 18.62
CA MET A 238 0.45 10.82 17.99
C MET A 238 -0.96 11.39 17.84
N ALA A 239 -1.41 12.30 18.70
CA ALA A 239 -2.68 13.00 18.51
C ALA A 239 -2.67 13.78 17.18
N ILE A 240 -1.60 14.55 16.92
CA ILE A 240 -1.42 15.30 15.66
C ILE A 240 -1.30 14.36 14.45
N VAL A 241 -0.60 13.23 14.61
CA VAL A 241 -0.43 12.23 13.55
C VAL A 241 -1.75 11.57 13.16
N ARG A 242 -2.59 11.22 14.13
CA ARG A 242 -3.91 10.60 13.91
C ARG A 242 -4.89 11.57 13.24
N ASP A 243 -4.83 12.85 13.60
CA ASP A 243 -5.66 13.89 12.99
C ASP A 243 -5.27 14.20 11.53
N THR A 244 -4.09 13.73 11.08
CA THR A 244 -3.60 13.93 9.71
C THR A 244 -3.29 12.58 9.02
N PRO A 245 -4.26 11.94 8.33
CA PRO A 245 -4.09 10.60 7.77
C PRO A 245 -2.88 10.44 6.82
N ALA A 246 -2.57 11.49 6.04
CA ALA A 246 -1.40 11.50 5.17
C ALA A 246 -0.07 11.45 5.95
N LEU A 247 -0.02 12.06 7.13
CA LEU A 247 1.13 12.06 8.03
C LEU A 247 1.34 10.67 8.64
N SER A 248 0.26 10.05 9.16
CA SER A 248 0.28 8.68 9.69
C SER A 248 0.76 7.68 8.64
N LYS A 249 0.25 7.81 7.41
CA LYS A 249 0.71 7.00 6.27
C LYS A 249 2.17 7.22 5.92
N ALA A 250 2.66 8.45 5.87
CA ALA A 250 4.06 8.72 5.54
C ALA A 250 5.02 8.15 6.60
N LEU A 251 4.66 8.34 7.87
CA LEU A 251 5.47 7.90 8.99
C LEU A 251 5.50 6.38 9.12
N SER A 252 4.34 5.69 9.06
CA SER A 252 4.26 4.22 9.08
C SER A 252 5.11 3.57 7.98
N GLN A 253 5.24 4.25 6.85
CA GLN A 253 6.00 3.80 5.69
C GLN A 253 7.51 4.04 5.78
N TYR A 254 7.97 4.89 6.70
CA TYR A 254 9.37 5.20 6.86
C TYR A 254 10.18 3.97 7.29
N SER A 255 11.30 3.73 6.63
CA SER A 255 12.20 2.62 6.93
C SER A 255 13.64 3.07 7.17
N GLY A 256 14.00 4.31 6.88
CA GLY A 256 15.40 4.77 6.78
C GLY A 256 16.17 4.19 5.59
N HIS A 257 15.56 3.27 4.84
CA HIS A 257 16.18 2.56 3.72
C HIS A 257 15.46 2.92 2.42
N GLY A 258 16.14 3.62 1.52
CA GLY A 258 15.60 3.96 0.20
C GLY A 258 16.36 5.07 -0.49
N ASN A 259 16.20 5.17 -1.82
CA ASN A 259 16.84 6.22 -2.62
C ASN A 259 16.39 7.64 -2.23
N LYS A 260 15.18 7.74 -1.67
CA LYS A 260 14.55 8.99 -1.27
C LYS A 260 14.68 9.28 0.23
N ALA A 261 15.36 8.44 1.00
CA ALA A 261 15.47 8.63 2.44
C ALA A 261 16.46 9.75 2.79
N ILE A 262 16.13 10.54 3.81
CA ILE A 262 16.98 11.57 4.40
C ILE A 262 18.36 11.03 4.85
N ASN A 263 18.50 9.73 5.10
CA ASN A 263 19.77 9.07 5.44
C ASN A 263 20.88 9.27 4.38
N ARG A 264 20.54 9.69 3.17
CA ARG A 264 21.51 9.89 2.08
C ARG A 264 22.06 11.30 1.96
N ILE A 265 21.44 12.28 2.61
CA ILE A 265 21.90 13.67 2.53
C ILE A 265 22.94 13.95 3.62
N LYS A 266 23.83 14.91 3.37
CA LYS A 266 24.77 15.40 4.39
C LYS A 266 24.02 16.19 5.47
N LYS A 267 24.53 16.17 6.70
CA LYS A 267 23.93 16.92 7.82
C LYS A 267 23.87 18.42 7.56
N GLU A 268 24.84 18.97 6.84
CA GLU A 268 24.90 20.39 6.47
C GLU A 268 23.73 20.76 5.56
N ARG A 269 23.38 19.89 4.60
CA ARG A 269 22.24 20.13 3.70
C ARG A 269 20.92 20.17 4.45
N LEU A 270 20.75 19.30 5.45
CA LEU A 270 19.55 19.30 6.29
C LEU A 270 19.47 20.58 7.12
N ARG A 271 20.60 21.02 7.69
CA ARG A 271 20.70 22.30 8.39
C ARG A 271 20.34 23.47 7.48
N ASP A 272 20.92 23.54 6.30
CA ASP A 272 20.68 24.62 5.33
C ASP A 272 19.19 24.68 4.95
N ALA A 273 18.54 23.52 4.80
CA ALA A 273 17.11 23.45 4.55
C ALA A 273 16.28 23.98 5.74
N ILE A 274 16.61 23.60 6.97
CA ILE A 274 15.95 24.11 8.19
C ILE A 274 16.14 25.63 8.32
N ASP A 275 17.35 26.13 8.13
CA ASP A 275 17.66 27.56 8.21
C ASP A 275 16.91 28.34 7.13
N ARG A 276 16.75 27.73 5.95
CA ARG A 276 15.95 28.29 4.86
C ARG A 276 14.45 28.32 5.17
N LEU A 277 13.88 27.27 5.76
CA LEU A 277 12.49 27.27 6.23
C LEU A 277 12.26 28.40 7.24
N LYS A 278 13.18 28.59 8.19
CA LYS A 278 13.12 29.67 9.19
C LYS A 278 13.18 31.06 8.53
N ASN A 279 14.05 31.23 7.54
CA ASN A 279 14.16 32.48 6.80
C ASN A 279 12.93 32.77 5.93
N TYR A 280 12.30 31.73 5.40
CA TYR A 280 11.09 31.87 4.58
C TYR A 280 9.92 32.41 5.40
N VAL A 281 9.62 31.81 6.55
CA VAL A 281 8.52 32.25 7.45
C VAL A 281 8.71 33.68 7.97
N LYS A 282 9.96 34.14 8.12
CA LYS A 282 10.25 35.52 8.53
C LYS A 282 9.97 36.55 7.43
N LYS A 283 9.95 36.14 6.17
CA LYS A 283 9.94 37.03 5.00
C LYS A 283 8.68 36.90 4.16
N ASN A 284 7.96 35.79 4.29
CA ASN A 284 6.80 35.44 3.47
C ASN A 284 5.69 34.92 4.37
N GLU A 285 4.46 35.07 3.91
CA GLU A 285 3.32 34.37 4.50
C GLU A 285 3.45 32.87 4.24
N ALA A 286 3.36 32.06 5.29
CA ALA A 286 3.54 30.62 5.23
C ALA A 286 2.44 29.94 6.05
N GLN A 287 2.06 28.72 5.67
CA GLN A 287 1.08 27.92 6.42
C GLN A 287 1.62 27.35 7.73
N TYR A 288 2.88 27.62 8.05
CA TYR A 288 3.57 27.15 9.25
C TYR A 288 4.38 28.30 9.85
N THR A 289 4.62 28.20 11.15
CA THR A 289 5.33 29.20 11.96
C THR A 289 6.75 28.75 12.28
N LEU A 290 7.52 29.60 12.97
CA LEU A 290 8.85 29.23 13.45
C LEU A 290 8.81 28.11 14.49
N GLU A 291 7.73 27.98 15.25
CA GLU A 291 7.57 26.97 16.29
C GLU A 291 7.43 25.56 15.69
N ASP A 292 6.84 25.46 14.51
CA ASP A 292 6.64 24.22 13.76
C ASP A 292 7.93 23.64 13.14
N ILE A 293 9.04 24.39 13.17
CA ILE A 293 10.29 23.98 12.52
C ILE A 293 11.22 23.27 13.52
N PRO A 294 11.64 22.01 13.24
CA PRO A 294 12.55 21.27 14.11
C PRO A 294 13.87 21.98 14.43
N VAL A 295 14.40 21.72 15.62
CA VAL A 295 15.65 22.32 16.08
C VAL A 295 16.83 21.36 15.91
N PHE A 296 17.81 21.77 15.11
CA PHE A 296 19.06 21.03 14.91
C PHE A 296 20.12 21.45 15.94
N HIS A 297 20.48 20.56 16.85
CA HIS A 297 21.54 20.75 17.84
C HIS A 297 22.87 20.27 17.26
N PHE A 298 23.58 21.17 16.58
CA PHE A 298 24.77 20.81 15.80
C PHE A 298 25.91 20.19 16.62
N ASN A 299 26.16 20.73 17.82
CA ASN A 299 27.24 20.26 18.70
C ASN A 299 26.98 18.84 19.23
N GLU A 300 25.73 18.42 19.26
CA GLU A 300 25.30 17.12 19.78
C GLU A 300 24.96 16.13 18.64
N ASN A 301 25.11 16.55 17.37
CA ASN A 301 24.69 15.78 16.19
C ASN A 301 23.26 15.20 16.35
N ARG A 302 22.33 16.00 16.87
CA ARG A 302 20.97 15.58 17.21
C ARG A 302 19.93 16.58 16.73
N ILE A 303 18.76 16.09 16.31
CA ILE A 303 17.54 16.88 16.14
C ILE A 303 16.60 16.58 17.30
N VAL A 304 16.04 17.63 17.90
CA VAL A 304 14.93 17.50 18.84
C VAL A 304 13.66 17.97 18.13
N VAL A 305 12.61 17.17 18.21
CA VAL A 305 11.32 17.39 17.56
C VAL A 305 10.26 17.48 18.65
N GLU A 306 9.69 18.66 18.83
CA GLU A 306 8.51 18.87 19.67
C GLU A 306 7.23 18.42 18.94
N PRO A 307 6.11 18.13 19.65
CA PRO A 307 4.89 17.64 19.02
C PRO A 307 4.40 18.50 17.85
N CYS A 308 4.38 19.83 17.99
CA CYS A 308 3.99 20.75 16.92
C CYS A 308 4.89 20.66 15.66
N GLN A 309 6.13 20.21 15.81
CA GLN A 309 7.12 20.15 14.73
C GLN A 309 7.02 18.89 13.88
N ILE A 310 6.16 17.94 14.26
CA ILE A 310 6.13 16.60 13.64
C ILE A 310 5.81 16.66 12.14
N LYS A 311 4.93 17.57 11.72
CA LYS A 311 4.55 17.73 10.31
C LYS A 311 5.76 18.03 9.42
N ILE A 312 6.55 19.03 9.81
CA ILE A 312 7.78 19.41 9.08
C ILE A 312 8.82 18.31 9.20
N PHE A 313 9.02 17.74 10.39
CA PHE A 313 10.00 16.67 10.56
C PHE A 313 9.73 15.48 9.62
N VAL A 314 8.49 14.99 9.57
CA VAL A 314 8.12 13.86 8.70
C VAL A 314 8.28 14.22 7.21
N ALA A 315 7.96 15.46 6.82
CA ALA A 315 8.22 15.93 5.45
C ALA A 315 9.70 15.85 5.08
N LEU A 316 10.59 16.26 6.00
CA LEU A 316 12.05 16.25 5.78
C LEU A 316 12.64 14.83 5.68
N LEU A 317 11.95 13.78 6.15
CA LEU A 317 12.39 12.40 6.00
C LEU A 317 12.50 11.95 4.52
N ASP A 318 11.81 12.63 3.60
CA ASP A 318 11.98 12.50 2.16
C ASP A 318 13.01 13.51 1.64
N ASN A 319 14.15 13.03 1.16
CA ASN A 319 15.23 13.88 0.67
C ASN A 319 14.81 14.78 -0.49
N ARG A 320 13.77 14.43 -1.27
CA ARG A 320 13.27 15.27 -2.36
C ARG A 320 12.67 16.56 -1.83
N ILE A 321 12.04 16.52 -0.66
CA ILE A 321 11.51 17.71 0.01
C ILE A 321 12.67 18.58 0.47
N VAL A 322 13.73 17.99 1.03
CA VAL A 322 14.95 18.73 1.39
C VAL A 322 15.57 19.42 0.18
N GLU A 323 15.69 18.70 -0.96
CA GLU A 323 16.20 19.29 -2.21
C GLU A 323 15.31 20.43 -2.71
N LYS A 324 13.98 20.26 -2.73
CA LYS A 324 13.04 21.31 -3.13
C LYS A 324 13.15 22.58 -2.29
N ILE A 325 13.24 22.42 -0.97
CA ILE A 325 13.45 23.55 -0.04
C ILE A 325 14.73 24.29 -0.43
N LEU A 326 15.81 23.57 -0.72
CA LEU A 326 17.10 24.15 -1.11
C LEU A 326 17.10 24.79 -2.52
N THR A 327 16.10 24.57 -3.37
CA THR A 327 16.04 25.07 -4.75
C THR A 327 14.90 26.05 -5.05
N GLU A 328 14.30 26.69 -4.02
CA GLU A 328 13.25 27.73 -4.12
C GLU A 328 11.78 27.28 -4.17
N GLU A 329 11.49 25.97 -4.23
CA GLU A 329 10.13 25.47 -4.10
C GLU A 329 9.86 25.05 -2.64
N ILE A 330 9.51 26.01 -1.78
CA ILE A 330 9.11 25.70 -0.39
C ILE A 330 7.63 25.36 -0.38
N GLU A 331 7.33 24.11 -0.75
CA GLU A 331 6.01 23.50 -0.66
C GLU A 331 6.12 22.30 0.30
N LEU A 332 5.57 22.47 1.51
CA LEU A 332 5.57 21.43 2.54
C LEU A 332 4.23 20.69 2.55
N PRO A 333 4.22 19.34 2.57
CA PRO A 333 2.99 18.59 2.75
C PRO A 333 2.44 18.75 4.18
N TYR A 334 1.15 18.42 4.35
CA TYR A 334 0.44 18.29 5.65
C TYR A 334 -0.03 19.59 6.33
N PHE A 335 0.02 20.72 5.61
CA PHE A 335 -0.45 22.05 6.06
C PHE A 335 -1.67 22.56 5.28
N ASP A 336 -2.32 21.69 4.51
CA ASP A 336 -3.53 21.96 3.74
C ASP A 336 -4.80 22.08 4.60
#